data_AF-A0A3Q9IKA4-F1
#
_entry.id   AF-A0A3Q9IKA4-F1
#
_cell.length_a   1.000
_cell.length_b   1.000
_cell.length_c   1.000
_cell.angle_alpha   90.00
_cell.angle_beta   90.00
_cell.angle_gamma   90.00
#
_symmetry.space_group_name_H-M   'P 1'
#
loop_
_entity.id
_entity.type
_entity.pdbx_description
1 polymer ?
#
loop_
_entity_poly.entity_id
_entity_poly.type
_entity_poly.pdbx_seq_one_letter_code
_entity_poly.pdbx_strand_id
1 'polypeptide(L)'
;MCPHAAGEVGIAWGKDVKRLLVSALGSLLLLSACDAPKPASAPSTVSRQNTSASPSKPVVSADASGASFQHDPKLDAFGYYFSATPVKSGNWALTSLNIGTPEDFAAWEQGKRPSAYAPIFLEFEDVTSPTALNELGQTYRTVSFRLLPAIYRVDGNAVVFRAQDPRVGEVVFSGAFDLNALKAAKAEGPGVGDLIVLRGGLQVGAERIRNISFSYFAGD
;
A
#
# COMPACT_ATOMS: atom_id res chain seq x y z
N MET A 1 -24.56 16.72 -65.72
CA MET A 1 -25.65 16.47 -64.75
C MET A 1 -25.78 14.98 -64.52
N CYS A 2 -25.54 14.50 -63.31
CA CYS A 2 -25.84 13.14 -62.85
C CYS A 2 -26.55 13.25 -61.49
N PRO A 3 -27.75 12.66 -61.30
CA PRO A 3 -28.37 12.56 -59.98
C PRO A 3 -28.51 11.09 -59.50
N HIS A 4 -28.84 10.95 -58.21
CA HIS A 4 -29.20 9.72 -57.46
C HIS A 4 -28.01 8.86 -56.98
N ALA A 5 -27.94 8.36 -55.74
CA ALA A 5 -28.93 8.22 -54.67
C ALA A 5 -28.24 8.29 -53.29
N ALA A 6 -28.87 8.96 -52.33
CA ALA A 6 -28.51 8.87 -50.91
C ALA A 6 -29.36 7.76 -50.27
N GLY A 7 -28.69 6.75 -49.70
CA GLY A 7 -29.33 5.67 -48.95
C GLY A 7 -29.48 6.05 -47.48
N GLU A 8 -30.72 5.98 -47.00
CA GLU A 8 -31.08 5.95 -45.58
C GLU A 8 -30.47 4.72 -44.89
N VAL A 9 -29.89 4.90 -43.70
CA VAL A 9 -29.78 3.84 -42.70
C VAL A 9 -30.32 4.40 -41.39
N GLY A 10 -31.59 4.09 -41.11
CA GLY A 10 -32.17 4.23 -39.79
C GLY A 10 -31.66 3.14 -38.88
N ILE A 11 -31.13 3.52 -37.71
CA ILE A 11 -30.93 2.61 -36.59
C ILE A 11 -31.76 3.15 -35.42
N ALA A 12 -32.89 2.50 -35.21
CA ALA A 12 -33.73 2.67 -34.04
C ALA A 12 -33.05 2.01 -32.83
N TRP A 13 -32.85 2.76 -31.75
CA TRP A 13 -32.61 2.19 -30.43
C TRP A 13 -33.81 2.51 -29.53
N GLY A 14 -34.62 1.48 -29.32
CA GLY A 14 -35.78 1.51 -28.44
C GLY A 14 -35.39 1.20 -27.00
N LYS A 15 -35.78 2.14 -26.13
CA LYS A 15 -36.61 1.95 -24.93
C LYS A 15 -36.11 1.09 -23.76
N ASP A 16 -35.95 1.81 -22.65
CA ASP A 16 -36.63 1.58 -21.37
C ASP A 16 -36.39 0.24 -20.66
N VAL A 17 -35.48 0.26 -19.67
CA VAL A 17 -35.57 -0.62 -18.50
C VAL A 17 -35.97 0.24 -17.31
N LYS A 18 -37.27 0.22 -17.02
CA LYS A 18 -37.90 0.75 -15.81
C LYS A 18 -38.70 -0.40 -15.20
N ARG A 19 -38.42 -0.74 -13.94
CA ARG A 19 -39.17 -1.59 -12.97
C ARG A 19 -38.13 -2.37 -12.13
N LEU A 20 -38.26 -2.54 -10.82
CA LEU A 20 -39.29 -2.20 -9.84
C LEU A 20 -38.64 -2.29 -8.45
N LEU A 21 -39.08 -1.39 -7.57
CA LEU A 21 -39.02 -1.47 -6.11
C LEU A 21 -39.43 -2.86 -5.58
N VAL A 22 -38.75 -3.35 -4.53
CA VAL A 22 -39.40 -3.93 -3.33
C VAL A 22 -38.52 -3.69 -2.11
N SER A 23 -39.08 -2.98 -1.13
CA SER A 23 -38.65 -2.82 0.25
C SER A 23 -39.21 -3.95 1.13
N ALA A 24 -38.51 -4.37 2.19
CA ALA A 24 -39.04 -4.75 3.52
C ALA A 24 -37.91 -5.40 4.35
N LEU A 25 -37.45 -4.84 5.48
CA LEU A 25 -38.02 -4.75 6.84
C LEU A 25 -37.96 -6.03 7.68
N GLY A 26 -37.41 -5.86 8.91
CA GLY A 26 -37.64 -6.68 10.11
C GLY A 26 -36.47 -7.61 10.50
N SER A 27 -36.07 -7.81 11.75
CA SER A 27 -36.42 -7.30 13.10
C SER A 27 -35.30 -7.83 14.03
N LEU A 28 -34.54 -6.99 14.72
CA LEU A 28 -34.61 -6.68 16.16
C LEU A 28 -34.89 -7.84 17.16
N LEU A 29 -34.01 -7.90 18.18
CA LEU A 29 -34.14 -8.49 19.54
C LEU A 29 -33.98 -10.02 19.62
N LEU A 30 -33.21 -10.60 20.55
CA LEU A 30 -33.25 -10.41 22.01
C LEU A 30 -31.87 -10.69 22.67
N LEU A 31 -31.54 -9.90 23.68
CA LEU A 31 -30.51 -10.22 24.68
C LEU A 31 -31.05 -11.33 25.60
N SER A 32 -30.28 -12.41 25.78
CA SER A 32 -30.44 -13.28 26.96
C SER A 32 -29.46 -12.84 28.04
N ALA A 33 -30.04 -12.50 29.18
CA ALA A 33 -29.42 -12.07 30.40
C ALA A 33 -28.95 -13.26 31.26
N CYS A 34 -27.93 -12.97 32.07
CA CYS A 34 -27.65 -13.44 33.44
C CYS A 34 -27.78 -14.94 33.78
N ASP A 35 -26.68 -15.52 34.24
CA ASP A 35 -26.65 -15.99 35.64
C ASP A 35 -25.21 -16.07 36.19
N ALA A 36 -25.07 -15.67 37.44
CA ALA A 36 -23.89 -15.79 38.31
C ALA A 36 -24.43 -15.81 39.75
N PRO A 37 -23.69 -16.21 40.81
CA PRO A 37 -22.40 -16.89 40.90
C PRO A 37 -22.44 -18.11 41.87
N LYS A 38 -21.34 -18.85 42.04
CA LYS A 38 -21.13 -19.70 43.24
C LYS A 38 -19.83 -19.31 43.95
N PRO A 39 -19.86 -19.02 45.26
CA PRO A 39 -18.70 -18.58 46.02
C PRO A 39 -17.99 -19.76 46.69
N ALA A 40 -16.72 -19.52 47.04
CA ALA A 40 -16.09 -19.76 48.34
C ALA A 40 -14.67 -20.28 48.20
N SER A 41 -13.68 -19.44 48.55
CA SER A 41 -12.95 -19.53 49.82
C SER A 41 -11.75 -18.59 49.80
N ALA A 42 -11.71 -17.70 50.79
CA ALA A 42 -10.59 -16.84 51.12
C ALA A 42 -9.53 -17.62 51.96
N PRO A 43 -8.49 -17.00 52.55
CA PRO A 43 -7.80 -15.73 52.24
C PRO A 43 -6.27 -15.93 52.15
N SER A 44 -5.54 -14.99 51.54
CA SER A 44 -4.17 -14.68 51.96
C SER A 44 -3.81 -13.26 51.59
N THR A 45 -3.53 -12.50 52.64
CA THR A 45 -3.11 -11.10 52.69
C THR A 45 -1.73 -10.95 52.04
N VAL A 46 -1.63 -10.17 50.96
CA VAL A 46 -0.35 -9.56 50.56
C VAL A 46 -0.59 -8.14 50.07
N SER A 47 -0.14 -7.21 50.90
CA SER A 47 0.45 -5.90 50.61
C SER A 47 0.01 -5.19 49.32
N ARG A 48 -0.85 -4.17 49.46
CA ARG A 48 -1.07 -3.11 48.47
C ARG A 48 0.14 -2.18 48.48
N GLN A 49 1.13 -2.46 47.63
CA GLN A 49 2.12 -1.44 47.26
C GLN A 49 1.46 -0.46 46.29
N ASN A 50 1.22 0.76 46.79
CA ASN A 50 1.00 1.92 45.94
C ASN A 50 2.30 2.23 45.21
N THR A 51 2.41 1.85 43.95
CA THR A 51 3.31 2.47 42.99
C THR A 51 2.47 3.26 42.01
N SER A 52 2.58 4.60 42.09
CA SER A 52 2.06 5.52 41.07
C SER A 52 2.53 5.07 39.70
N ALA A 53 1.60 4.62 38.86
CA ALA A 53 1.85 4.38 37.46
C ALA A 53 2.06 5.74 36.76
N SER A 54 3.32 6.09 36.53
CA SER A 54 3.68 7.05 35.48
C SER A 54 3.24 6.45 34.14
N PRO A 55 2.70 7.24 33.18
CA PRO A 55 2.24 6.70 31.91
C PRO A 55 3.44 6.22 31.10
N SER A 56 3.74 4.92 31.21
CA SER A 56 4.70 4.25 30.35
C SER A 56 4.12 4.23 28.93
N LYS A 57 4.73 5.07 28.08
CA LYS A 57 4.63 5.05 26.63
C LYS A 57 4.62 3.58 26.14
N PRO A 58 3.78 3.18 25.17
CA PRO A 58 3.81 1.81 24.66
C PRO A 58 5.21 1.55 24.09
N VAL A 59 5.99 0.70 24.78
CA VAL A 59 7.15 0.07 24.19
C VAL A 59 6.57 -0.99 23.28
N VAL A 60 6.58 -0.70 21.98
CA VAL A 60 6.40 -1.72 20.96
C VAL A 60 7.56 -2.69 21.17
N SER A 61 7.27 -3.83 21.78
CA SER A 61 8.19 -4.96 21.82
C SER A 61 8.43 -5.40 20.38
N ALA A 62 9.51 -4.92 19.78
CA ALA A 62 10.04 -5.45 18.54
C ALA A 62 10.77 -6.76 18.90
N ASP A 63 10.02 -7.84 19.00
CA ASP A 63 10.59 -9.17 18.83
C ASP A 63 10.81 -9.39 17.32
N ALA A 64 12.04 -9.12 16.88
CA ALA A 64 12.60 -9.58 15.61
C ALA A 64 14.12 -9.40 15.66
N SER A 65 14.85 -10.33 16.27
CA SER A 65 16.32 -10.37 16.19
C SER A 65 16.84 -10.90 14.83
N GLY A 66 16.21 -10.47 13.74
CA GLY A 66 16.76 -10.51 12.38
C GLY A 66 17.13 -9.09 12.00
N ALA A 67 18.24 -8.89 11.27
CA ALA A 67 18.67 -7.55 10.84
C ALA A 67 17.48 -6.73 10.30
N SER A 68 17.31 -5.49 10.78
CA SER A 68 16.17 -4.63 10.41
C SER A 68 16.11 -4.29 8.91
N PHE A 69 17.20 -4.55 8.19
CA PHE A 69 17.37 -4.30 6.77
C PHE A 69 17.98 -5.56 6.15
N GLN A 70 17.30 -6.17 5.19
CA GLN A 70 17.76 -7.38 4.53
C GLN A 70 17.37 -7.36 3.05
N HIS A 71 18.30 -7.73 2.18
CA HIS A 71 18.03 -8.00 0.78
C HIS A 71 18.69 -9.30 0.31
N ASP A 72 18.13 -9.92 -0.73
CA ASP A 72 18.81 -10.95 -1.50
C ASP A 72 19.66 -10.27 -2.59
N PRO A 73 21.01 -10.33 -2.51
CA PRO A 73 21.88 -9.68 -3.50
C PRO A 73 21.79 -10.31 -4.90
N LYS A 74 21.14 -11.48 -5.04
CA LYS A 74 20.92 -12.14 -6.34
C LYS A 74 19.59 -11.74 -6.98
N LEU A 75 18.71 -11.06 -6.25
CA LEU A 75 17.44 -10.59 -6.78
C LEU A 75 17.63 -9.22 -7.44
N ASP A 76 17.48 -9.20 -8.76
CA ASP A 76 17.40 -7.96 -9.51
C ASP A 76 15.96 -7.42 -9.54
N ALA A 77 15.60 -6.69 -8.47
CA ALA A 77 14.31 -6.04 -8.29
C ALA A 77 14.34 -4.53 -8.55
N PHE A 78 15.41 -3.99 -9.12
CA PHE A 78 15.49 -2.56 -9.46
C PHE A 78 14.33 -2.13 -10.34
N GLY A 79 13.70 -0.99 -10.02
CA GLY A 79 12.67 -0.37 -10.83
C GLY A 79 11.60 0.37 -10.04
N TYR A 80 10.58 0.83 -10.78
CA TYR A 80 9.42 1.56 -10.29
C TYR A 80 8.19 0.67 -10.37
N TYR A 81 7.41 0.63 -9.28
CA TYR A 81 6.26 -0.24 -9.14
C TYR A 81 5.01 0.60 -8.90
N PHE A 82 4.06 0.54 -9.84
CA PHE A 82 2.86 1.37 -9.83
C PHE A 82 1.65 0.56 -9.40
N SER A 83 0.91 1.04 -8.40
CA SER A 83 -0.27 0.32 -7.90
C SER A 83 -1.40 0.38 -8.94
N ALA A 84 -1.95 -0.78 -9.30
CA ALA A 84 -3.08 -0.89 -10.23
C ALA A 84 -4.37 -0.25 -9.68
N THR A 85 -4.51 -0.20 -8.35
CA THR A 85 -5.61 0.49 -7.66
C THR A 85 -5.05 1.72 -6.96
N PRO A 86 -5.67 2.91 -7.11
CA PRO A 86 -5.24 4.09 -6.39
C PRO A 86 -5.27 3.87 -4.87
N VAL A 87 -4.20 4.27 -4.20
CA VAL A 87 -4.07 4.25 -2.73
C VAL A 87 -4.01 5.67 -2.22
N LYS A 88 -4.84 6.02 -1.23
CA LYS A 88 -4.85 7.36 -0.64
C LYS A 88 -4.93 7.30 0.89
N SER A 89 -4.50 8.37 1.54
CA SER A 89 -4.73 8.63 2.96
C SER A 89 -4.84 10.14 3.16
N GLY A 90 -6.06 10.63 3.39
CA GLY A 90 -6.34 12.06 3.32
C GLY A 90 -6.00 12.61 1.93
N ASN A 91 -5.18 13.66 1.89
CA ASN A 91 -4.74 14.28 0.62
C ASN A 91 -3.59 13.52 -0.07
N TRP A 92 -2.94 12.59 0.62
CA TRP A 92 -1.75 11.92 0.10
C TRP A 92 -2.15 10.71 -0.73
N ALA A 93 -1.70 10.65 -1.99
CA ALA A 93 -1.84 9.49 -2.86
C ALA A 93 -0.49 8.81 -3.06
N LEU A 94 -0.45 7.48 -3.00
CA LEU A 94 0.73 6.71 -3.39
C LEU A 94 0.93 6.86 -4.89
N THR A 95 2.14 7.26 -5.30
CA THR A 95 2.51 7.31 -6.72
C THR A 95 3.30 6.08 -7.12
N SER A 96 4.28 5.66 -6.33
CA SER A 96 5.08 4.47 -6.63
C SER A 96 5.68 3.82 -5.38
N LEU A 97 5.94 2.52 -5.49
CA LEU A 97 6.97 1.83 -4.72
C LEU A 97 8.23 1.80 -5.58
N ASN A 98 9.37 2.19 -5.04
CA ASN A 98 10.63 2.31 -5.77
C ASN A 98 11.66 1.40 -5.15
N ILE A 99 12.40 0.66 -5.96
CA ILE A 99 13.47 -0.25 -5.52
C ILE A 99 14.75 0.11 -6.29
N GLY A 100 15.82 0.37 -5.54
CA GLY A 100 17.15 0.66 -6.03
C GLY A 100 17.94 -0.59 -6.41
N THR A 101 19.21 -0.39 -6.75
CA THR A 101 20.10 -1.47 -7.17
C THR A 101 20.61 -2.26 -5.96
N PRO A 102 21.18 -3.47 -6.15
CA PRO A 102 21.82 -4.20 -5.06
C PRO A 102 22.90 -3.40 -4.33
N GLU A 103 23.61 -2.50 -5.02
CA GLU A 103 24.60 -1.60 -4.42
C GLU A 103 23.98 -0.58 -3.47
N ASP A 104 22.79 -0.06 -3.79
CA ASP A 104 22.04 0.85 -2.90
C ASP A 104 21.67 0.13 -1.60
N PHE A 105 21.20 -1.12 -1.72
CA PHE A 105 20.88 -1.96 -0.56
C PHE A 105 22.11 -2.21 0.31
N ALA A 106 23.21 -2.65 -0.30
CA ALA A 106 24.47 -2.89 0.40
C ALA A 106 24.99 -1.63 1.11
N ALA A 107 24.91 -0.47 0.46
CA ALA A 107 25.32 0.81 1.04
C ALA A 107 24.47 1.17 2.27
N TRP A 108 23.14 1.04 2.15
CA TRP A 108 22.20 1.35 3.25
C TRP A 108 22.39 0.44 4.46
N GLU A 109 22.60 -0.85 4.22
CA GLU A 109 22.83 -1.87 5.26
C GLU A 109 24.15 -1.63 5.99
N GLN A 110 25.17 -1.12 5.29
CA GLN A 110 26.44 -0.68 5.88
C GLN A 110 26.35 0.67 6.60
N GLY A 111 25.18 1.33 6.58
CA GLY A 111 24.93 2.55 7.33
C GLY A 111 25.04 3.86 6.54
N LYS A 112 25.26 3.79 5.22
CA LYS A 112 25.19 4.97 4.35
C LYS A 112 23.72 5.30 4.10
N ARG A 113 23.15 6.16 4.93
CA ARG A 113 21.72 6.49 4.94
C ARG A 113 21.48 7.97 4.63
N PRO A 114 21.53 8.37 3.35
CA PRO A 114 21.17 9.74 2.98
C PRO A 114 19.70 10.03 3.35
N SER A 115 19.39 11.27 3.68
CA SER A 115 18.07 11.64 4.20
C SER A 115 16.93 11.67 3.16
N ALA A 116 17.27 11.62 1.87
CA ALA A 116 16.32 11.78 0.77
C ALA A 116 16.08 10.50 -0.05
N TYR A 117 16.90 9.47 0.13
CA TYR A 117 16.86 8.25 -0.67
C TYR A 117 17.20 7.03 0.19
N ALA A 118 16.45 5.95 -0.03
CA ALA A 118 16.70 4.62 0.51
C ALA A 118 16.64 3.61 -0.63
N PRO A 119 17.16 2.39 -0.46
CA PRO A 119 17.12 1.37 -1.52
C PRO A 119 15.70 0.83 -1.78
N ILE A 120 14.76 1.05 -0.86
CA ILE A 120 13.34 0.85 -1.09
C ILE A 120 12.59 1.99 -0.43
N PHE A 121 11.69 2.65 -1.14
CA PHE A 121 10.86 3.72 -0.58
C PHE A 121 9.53 3.85 -1.33
N LEU A 122 8.54 4.42 -0.64
CA LEU A 122 7.26 4.76 -1.24
C LEU A 122 7.25 6.26 -1.55
N GLU A 123 6.74 6.65 -2.71
CA GLU A 123 6.55 8.05 -3.06
C GLU A 123 5.06 8.42 -2.97
N PHE A 124 4.78 9.58 -2.36
CA PHE A 124 3.44 10.10 -2.18
C PHE A 124 3.35 11.52 -2.69
N GLU A 125 2.20 11.88 -3.24
CA GLU A 125 1.88 13.24 -3.66
C GLU A 125 0.63 13.79 -2.96
N ASP A 126 0.60 15.09 -2.72
CA ASP A 126 -0.62 15.77 -2.26
C ASP A 126 -1.51 16.06 -3.46
N VAL A 127 -2.64 15.34 -3.58
CA VAL A 127 -3.55 15.47 -4.71
C VAL A 127 -4.29 16.82 -4.75
N THR A 128 -4.20 17.60 -3.67
CA THR A 128 -4.77 18.95 -3.58
C THR A 128 -3.76 20.04 -3.94
N SER A 129 -2.47 19.69 -4.08
CA SER A 129 -1.45 20.66 -4.47
C SER A 129 -1.59 21.10 -5.92
N PRO A 130 -1.04 22.27 -6.29
CA PRO A 130 -0.87 22.64 -7.68
C PRO A 130 -0.13 21.56 -8.48
N THR A 131 -0.35 21.58 -9.79
CA THR A 131 0.39 20.77 -10.76
C THR A 131 1.36 21.64 -11.56
N ALA A 132 2.47 21.05 -12.00
CA ALA A 132 3.42 21.66 -12.93
C ALA A 132 3.79 20.66 -14.03
N LEU A 133 4.47 21.14 -15.08
CA LEU A 133 5.05 20.29 -16.13
C LEU A 133 6.55 20.13 -15.88
N ASN A 134 7.08 18.92 -16.03
CA ASN A 134 8.52 18.71 -16.06
C ASN A 134 9.09 19.01 -17.46
N GLU A 135 10.40 18.87 -17.64
CA GLU A 135 11.11 19.15 -18.90
C GLU A 135 10.63 18.28 -20.07
N LEU A 136 10.00 17.14 -19.76
CA LEU A 136 9.43 16.21 -20.73
C LEU A 136 7.93 16.49 -21.00
N GLY A 137 7.37 17.57 -20.45
CA GLY A 137 5.96 17.91 -20.59
C GLY A 137 5.00 17.03 -19.78
N GLN A 138 5.52 16.23 -18.84
CA GLN A 138 4.70 15.37 -17.97
C GLN A 138 4.18 16.20 -16.78
N THR A 139 2.90 16.00 -16.47
CA THR A 139 2.26 16.67 -15.32
C THR A 139 2.64 15.97 -14.01
N TYR A 140 3.05 16.75 -13.01
CA TYR A 140 3.32 16.26 -11.65
C TYR A 140 2.74 17.20 -10.60
N ARG A 141 2.51 16.69 -9.38
CA ARG A 141 2.11 17.50 -8.21
C ARG A 141 3.32 18.20 -7.60
N THR A 142 3.19 19.49 -7.32
CA THR A 142 4.29 20.30 -6.77
C THR A 142 4.63 19.99 -5.31
N VAL A 143 3.75 19.27 -4.60
CA VAL A 143 3.99 18.79 -3.24
C VAL A 143 4.00 17.27 -3.23
N SER A 144 5.18 16.69 -3.01
CA SER A 144 5.38 15.26 -2.86
C SER A 144 6.41 14.95 -1.78
N PHE A 145 6.49 13.70 -1.37
CA PHE A 145 7.58 13.23 -0.51
C PHE A 145 7.87 11.75 -0.70
N ARG A 146 9.09 11.37 -0.31
CA ARG A 146 9.54 9.98 -0.23
C ARG A 146 9.51 9.50 1.20
N LEU A 147 8.80 8.41 1.41
CA LEU A 147 8.71 7.72 2.68
C LEU A 147 9.81 6.66 2.75
N LEU A 148 10.82 6.90 3.60
CA LEU A 148 11.94 6.00 3.78
C LEU A 148 11.62 4.86 4.78
N PRO A 149 12.24 3.69 4.66
CA PRO A 149 11.96 2.54 5.50
C PRO A 149 12.61 2.67 6.87
N ALA A 150 11.88 2.31 7.91
CA ALA A 150 12.44 1.96 9.21
C ALA A 150 12.90 0.49 9.25
N ILE A 151 12.22 -0.39 8.50
CA ILE A 151 12.53 -1.81 8.34
C ILE A 151 12.22 -2.21 6.89
N TYR A 152 13.06 -3.06 6.30
CA TYR A 152 12.68 -3.76 5.08
C TYR A 152 13.23 -5.19 5.01
N ARG A 153 12.57 -5.99 4.17
CA ARG A 153 13.07 -7.26 3.63
C ARG A 153 12.71 -7.30 2.15
N VAL A 154 13.68 -7.58 1.28
CA VAL A 154 13.45 -7.73 -0.16
C VAL A 154 14.18 -8.98 -0.66
N ASP A 155 13.44 -10.06 -0.88
CA ASP A 155 13.99 -11.29 -1.44
C ASP A 155 12.99 -12.01 -2.36
N GLY A 156 13.39 -13.16 -2.90
CA GLY A 156 12.56 -13.93 -3.83
C GLY A 156 11.23 -14.44 -3.25
N ASN A 157 11.04 -14.38 -1.93
CA ASN A 157 9.82 -14.84 -1.26
C ASN A 157 8.96 -13.68 -0.73
N ALA A 158 9.58 -12.58 -0.32
CA ALA A 158 8.88 -11.51 0.38
C ALA A 158 9.45 -10.12 0.09
N VAL A 159 8.54 -9.16 -0.01
CA VAL A 159 8.80 -7.74 0.06
C VAL A 159 8.06 -7.20 1.28
N VAL A 160 8.81 -6.76 2.27
CA VAL A 160 8.31 -6.14 3.50
C VAL A 160 8.90 -4.75 3.59
N PHE A 161 8.04 -3.78 3.90
CA PHE A 161 8.44 -2.40 4.13
C PHE A 161 7.63 -1.87 5.31
N ARG A 162 8.31 -1.23 6.27
CA ARG A 162 7.65 -0.52 7.37
C ARG A 162 8.25 0.86 7.54
N ALA A 163 7.39 1.85 7.72
CA ALA A 163 7.78 3.22 7.98
C ALA A 163 6.75 3.94 8.86
N GLN A 164 7.14 5.10 9.38
CA GLN A 164 6.27 5.99 10.16
C GLN A 164 6.50 7.42 9.67
N ASP A 165 5.42 8.15 9.41
CA ASP A 165 5.49 9.56 9.03
C ASP A 165 4.30 10.34 9.62
N PRO A 166 4.47 11.59 10.08
CA PRO A 166 3.38 12.38 10.63
C PRO A 166 2.25 12.70 9.64
N ARG A 167 2.51 12.65 8.33
CA ARG A 167 1.52 12.99 7.28
C ARG A 167 0.57 11.83 6.97
N VAL A 168 1.09 10.60 6.98
CA VAL A 168 0.36 9.39 6.54
C VAL A 168 0.24 8.32 7.62
N GLY A 169 0.86 8.51 8.79
CA GLY A 169 0.81 7.56 9.90
C GLY A 169 1.79 6.39 9.74
N GLU A 170 1.44 5.25 10.36
CA GLU A 170 2.18 4.00 10.18
C GLU A 170 1.92 3.45 8.77
N VAL A 171 2.97 3.07 8.07
CA VAL A 171 2.87 2.44 6.75
C VAL A 171 3.52 1.06 6.80
N VAL A 172 2.76 0.05 6.40
CA VAL A 172 3.21 -1.34 6.35
C VAL A 172 2.82 -1.95 5.02
N PHE A 173 3.81 -2.38 4.26
CA PHE A 173 3.61 -3.22 3.09
C PHE A 173 4.16 -4.62 3.36
N SER A 174 3.40 -5.62 2.93
CA SER A 174 3.83 -7.02 2.92
C SER A 174 3.29 -7.67 1.66
N GLY A 175 4.18 -8.17 0.82
CA GLY A 175 3.84 -8.81 -0.44
C GLY A 175 4.92 -9.77 -0.92
N ALA A 176 4.76 -10.24 -2.14
CA ALA A 176 5.71 -11.11 -2.82
C ALA A 176 5.71 -10.85 -4.32
N PHE A 177 6.88 -10.99 -4.93
CA PHE A 177 7.03 -10.93 -6.38
C PHE A 177 6.46 -12.20 -7.03
N ASP A 178 5.82 -12.01 -8.19
CA ASP A 178 5.76 -13.03 -9.22
C ASP A 178 7.05 -12.92 -10.04
N LEU A 179 8.05 -13.73 -9.69
CA LEU A 179 9.39 -13.66 -10.31
C LEU A 179 9.37 -13.97 -11.81
N ASN A 180 8.41 -14.78 -12.27
CA ASN A 180 8.25 -15.07 -13.70
C ASN A 180 7.68 -13.85 -14.43
N ALA A 181 6.65 -13.22 -13.87
CA ALA A 181 6.09 -11.99 -14.42
C ALA A 181 7.10 -10.83 -14.39
N LEU A 182 7.88 -10.69 -13.31
CA LEU A 182 8.93 -9.68 -13.21
C LEU A 182 10.00 -9.89 -14.28
N LYS A 183 10.45 -11.14 -14.47
CA LYS A 183 11.40 -11.48 -15.54
C LYS A 183 10.85 -11.17 -16.93
N ALA A 184 9.57 -11.48 -17.17
CA ALA A 184 8.92 -11.18 -18.44
C ALA A 184 8.81 -9.67 -18.69
N ALA A 185 8.33 -8.91 -17.72
CA ALA A 185 8.22 -7.45 -17.80
C ALA A 185 9.59 -6.78 -18.06
N LYS A 186 10.66 -7.29 -17.44
CA LYS A 186 12.02 -6.81 -17.70
C LYS A 186 12.52 -7.11 -19.11
N ALA A 187 12.07 -8.21 -19.72
CA ALA A 187 12.46 -8.58 -21.07
C ALA A 187 11.72 -7.80 -22.17
N GLU A 188 10.51 -7.30 -21.88
CA GLU A 188 9.70 -6.51 -22.82
C GLU A 188 10.21 -5.07 -22.99
N GLY A 189 10.97 -4.56 -22.02
CA GLY A 189 11.54 -3.21 -22.04
C GLY A 189 10.63 -2.15 -21.39
N PRO A 190 11.13 -0.90 -21.26
CA PRO A 190 10.40 0.17 -20.57
C PRO A 190 9.09 0.52 -21.30
N GLY A 191 8.00 0.69 -20.53
CA GLY A 191 6.71 1.15 -21.04
C GLY A 191 5.87 0.09 -21.76
N VAL A 192 6.29 -1.18 -21.76
CA VAL A 192 5.57 -2.28 -22.38
C VAL A 192 5.03 -3.20 -21.27
N GLY A 193 3.76 -3.01 -20.90
CA GLY A 193 2.98 -4.01 -20.16
C GLY A 193 2.43 -3.59 -18.80
N ASP A 194 1.15 -3.89 -18.59
CA ASP A 194 0.45 -3.81 -17.29
C ASP A 194 0.57 -5.13 -16.50
N LEU A 195 1.66 -5.89 -16.72
CA LEU A 195 1.88 -7.16 -16.05
C LEU A 195 2.00 -6.92 -14.54
N ILE A 196 1.15 -7.60 -13.78
CA ILE A 196 1.21 -7.52 -12.32
C ILE A 196 2.36 -8.40 -11.82
N VAL A 197 3.41 -7.76 -11.33
CA VAL A 197 4.65 -8.40 -10.89
C VAL A 197 4.78 -8.52 -9.38
N LEU A 198 4.00 -7.76 -8.61
CA LEU A 198 4.07 -7.72 -7.15
C LEU A 198 2.66 -7.62 -6.59
N ARG A 199 2.35 -8.48 -5.60
CA ARG A 199 1.05 -8.50 -4.92
C ARG A 199 1.24 -8.52 -3.41
N GLY A 200 0.30 -7.93 -2.68
CA GLY A 200 0.37 -7.93 -1.21
C GLY A 200 -0.78 -7.23 -0.52
N GLY A 201 -0.50 -6.77 0.70
CA GLY A 201 -1.34 -5.85 1.46
C GLY A 201 -0.57 -4.59 1.81
N LEU A 202 -1.27 -3.47 1.88
CA LEU A 202 -0.72 -2.17 2.24
C LEU A 202 -1.60 -1.52 3.32
N GLN A 203 -0.97 -1.13 4.42
CA GLN A 203 -1.56 -0.25 5.42
C GLN A 203 -0.97 1.15 5.25
N VAL A 204 -1.82 2.18 5.25
CA VAL A 204 -1.43 3.59 5.33
C VAL A 204 -2.27 4.25 6.40
N GLY A 205 -1.67 4.55 7.55
CA GLY A 205 -2.37 5.07 8.71
C GLY A 205 -3.44 4.07 9.19
N ALA A 206 -4.69 4.50 9.23
CA ALA A 206 -5.83 3.65 9.60
C ALA A 206 -6.36 2.80 8.42
N GLU A 207 -6.02 3.16 7.18
CA GLU A 207 -6.50 2.48 5.98
C GLU A 207 -5.72 1.19 5.74
N ARG A 208 -6.44 0.12 5.40
CA ARG A 208 -5.87 -1.19 5.08
C ARG A 208 -6.42 -1.70 3.77
N ILE A 209 -5.53 -1.86 2.80
CA ILE A 209 -5.84 -2.36 1.47
C ILE A 209 -5.30 -3.78 1.38
N ARG A 210 -6.18 -4.71 1.06
CA ARG A 210 -5.84 -6.10 0.79
C ARG A 210 -5.75 -6.32 -0.72
N ASN A 211 -4.92 -7.26 -1.14
CA ASN A 211 -4.78 -7.68 -2.54
C ASN A 211 -4.35 -6.51 -3.46
N ILE A 212 -3.53 -5.59 -2.97
CA ILE A 212 -2.92 -4.57 -3.81
C ILE A 212 -1.98 -5.24 -4.82
N SER A 213 -1.98 -4.74 -6.04
CA SER A 213 -1.24 -5.26 -7.18
C SER A 213 -0.42 -4.14 -7.81
N PHE A 214 0.80 -4.44 -8.23
CA PHE A 214 1.69 -3.48 -8.85
C PHE A 214 2.19 -3.96 -10.22
N SER A 215 2.20 -3.05 -11.19
CA SER A 215 2.92 -3.21 -12.45
C SER A 215 4.36 -2.70 -12.32
N TYR A 216 5.20 -3.07 -13.29
CA TYR A 216 6.62 -2.74 -13.32
C TYR A 216 6.94 -1.70 -14.39
N PHE A 217 7.87 -0.81 -14.07
CA PHE A 217 8.53 0.07 -15.02
C PHE A 217 10.03 0.09 -14.71
N ALA A 218 10.86 -0.14 -15.73
CA ALA A 218 12.30 -0.26 -15.55
C ALA A 218 13.00 1.03 -15.11
N GLY A 219 12.35 2.18 -15.29
CA GLY A 219 13.05 3.46 -15.33
C GLY A 219 13.49 3.80 -16.74
N ASP A 220 14.13 4.96 -16.86
CA ASP A 220 14.88 5.39 -18.04
C ASP A 220 16.37 5.02 -17.88
#